data_AF-A0A1X6PCC9-F1
#
_entry.id   AF-A0A1X6PCC9-F1
#
_cell.length_a   1.000
_cell.length_b   1.000
_cell.length_c   1.000
_cell.angle_alpha   90.00
_cell.angle_beta   90.00
_cell.angle_gamma   90.00
#
_symmetry.space_group_name_H-M   'P 1'
#
loop_
_entity.id
_entity.type
_entity.pdbx_description
1 polymer ?
#
loop_
_entity_poly.entity_id
_entity_poly.type
_entity_poly.pdbx_seq_one_letter_code
_entity_poly.pdbx_strand_id
1 'polypeptide(L)'
;MTCFLCLFEAPPGAQGHPTRRCQLRQQLQCRHWVYKEHIFYLLGPCLSETCSHNKQCAVRGLVGHTSHSLTLSPTRWRLTPAGFVVHIASLGVPIITGIDFVCPLVGDCQASRIVAAVHDLALSAR
;
A
#
# COMPACT_ATOMS: atom_id res chain seq x y z
N MET A 1 -18.13 -7.76 5.32
CA MET A 1 -17.43 -6.49 5.01
C MET A 1 -16.19 -6.84 4.21
N THR A 2 -15.96 -6.21 3.06
CA THR A 2 -14.83 -6.53 2.18
C THR A 2 -13.86 -5.35 2.07
N CYS A 3 -12.58 -5.60 2.31
CA CYS A 3 -11.52 -4.64 2.07
C CYS A 3 -11.06 -4.73 0.62
N PHE A 4 -11.40 -3.76 -0.22
CA PHE A 4 -11.03 -3.78 -1.64
C PHE A 4 -9.53 -3.64 -1.94
N LEU A 5 -8.68 -3.32 -0.94
CA LEU A 5 -7.23 -3.21 -1.15
C LEU A 5 -6.52 -4.56 -0.99
N CYS A 6 -6.84 -5.32 0.06
CA CYS A 6 -6.21 -6.61 0.34
C CYS A 6 -7.17 -7.81 0.16
N LEU A 7 -8.37 -7.55 -0.36
CA LEU A 7 -9.48 -8.48 -0.53
C LEU A 7 -9.86 -9.26 0.74
N PHE A 8 -9.59 -8.70 1.91
CA PHE A 8 -10.00 -9.31 3.18
C PHE A 8 -11.51 -9.32 3.29
N GLU A 9 -12.09 -10.49 3.57
CA GLU A 9 -13.49 -10.65 3.90
C GLU A 9 -13.62 -11.10 5.35
N ALA A 10 -14.28 -10.27 6.16
CA ALA A 10 -14.47 -10.58 7.57
C ALA A 10 -15.44 -11.77 7.72
N PRO A 11 -15.10 -12.80 8.51
CA PRO A 11 -16.03 -13.88 8.82
C PRO A 11 -17.23 -13.36 9.64
N PRO A 12 -18.35 -14.10 9.67
CA PRO A 12 -19.51 -13.72 10.48
C PRO A 12 -19.12 -13.45 11.94
N GLY A 13 -19.52 -12.30 12.47
CA GLY A 13 -19.23 -11.88 13.84
C GLY A 13 -17.87 -11.18 14.05
N ALA A 14 -17.00 -11.11 13.04
CA ALA A 14 -15.76 -10.33 13.13
C ALA A 14 -15.95 -8.90 12.59
N GLN A 15 -15.31 -7.92 13.24
CA GLN A 15 -15.45 -6.50 12.89
C GLN A 15 -14.72 -6.13 11.58
N GLY A 16 -13.69 -6.90 11.19
CA GLY A 16 -12.91 -6.70 9.97
C GLY A 16 -12.29 -5.31 9.84
N HIS A 17 -11.93 -4.90 8.61
CA HIS A 17 -11.46 -3.54 8.36
C HIS A 17 -11.92 -2.97 7.01
N PRO A 18 -12.26 -1.67 6.93
CA PRO A 18 -12.50 -1.00 5.65
C PRO A 18 -11.20 -0.74 4.91
N THR A 19 -11.28 -0.62 3.58
CA THR A 19 -10.15 -0.22 2.71
C THR A 19 -9.39 1.00 3.21
N ARG A 20 -10.10 1.99 3.78
CA ARG A 20 -9.49 3.22 4.31
C ARG A 20 -8.60 2.99 5.53
N ARG A 21 -8.87 1.94 6.32
CA ARG A 21 -8.11 1.56 7.53
C ARG A 21 -7.18 0.37 7.28
N CYS A 22 -7.10 -0.16 6.06
CA CYS A 22 -6.16 -1.22 5.74
C CYS A 22 -4.73 -0.75 5.99
N GLN A 23 -3.95 -1.55 6.73
CA GLN A 23 -2.59 -1.19 7.11
C GLN A 23 -1.65 -1.04 5.89
N LEU A 24 -1.91 -1.79 4.81
CA LEU A 24 -1.16 -1.64 3.55
C LEU A 24 -1.29 -0.24 2.94
N ARG A 25 -2.43 0.45 3.17
CA ARG A 25 -2.62 1.83 2.69
C ARG A 25 -1.68 2.82 3.39
N GLN A 26 -1.24 2.52 4.61
CA GLN A 26 -0.36 3.43 5.37
C GLN A 26 1.08 3.42 4.85
N GLN A 27 1.43 2.41 4.04
CA GLN A 27 2.76 2.20 3.51
C GLN A 27 2.83 2.58 2.02
N LEU A 28 2.24 3.70 1.59
CA LEU A 28 2.33 4.11 0.19
C LEU A 28 3.72 4.68 -0.16
N GLN A 29 4.12 4.50 -1.42
CA GLN A 29 5.27 5.18 -2.00
C GLN A 29 5.12 6.70 -1.85
N CYS A 30 6.22 7.36 -1.51
CA CYS A 30 6.22 8.81 -1.38
C CYS A 30 6.07 9.49 -2.75
N ARG A 31 5.08 10.37 -2.88
CA ARG A 31 4.80 11.15 -4.09
C ARG A 31 5.88 12.16 -4.48
N HIS A 32 6.69 12.59 -3.52
CA HIS A 32 7.82 13.49 -3.80
C HIS A 32 9.05 12.73 -4.31
N TRP A 33 9.03 11.39 -4.23
CA TRP A 33 10.11 10.49 -4.60
C TRP A 33 9.75 9.56 -5.78
N VAL A 34 8.59 9.77 -6.41
CA VAL A 34 8.31 9.19 -7.74
C VAL A 34 8.95 10.06 -8.82
N TYR A 35 9.16 9.50 -10.02
CA TYR A 35 9.68 10.24 -11.17
C TYR A 35 8.78 11.44 -11.52
N LYS A 36 9.37 12.52 -12.03
CA LYS A 36 8.69 13.81 -12.25
C LYS A 36 7.54 13.71 -13.26
N GLU A 37 7.66 12.80 -14.21
CA GLU A 37 6.71 12.52 -15.28
C GLU A 37 5.56 11.62 -14.80
N HIS A 38 5.66 11.08 -13.58
CA HIS A 38 4.65 10.20 -13.01
C HIS A 38 3.39 11.00 -12.63
N ILE A 39 2.21 10.48 -12.96
CA ILE A 39 0.93 11.16 -12.67
C ILE A 39 0.66 11.48 -11.19
N PHE A 40 1.36 10.80 -10.26
CA PHE A 40 1.22 11.01 -8.81
C PHE A 40 2.29 11.91 -8.24
N TYR A 41 3.26 12.34 -9.06
CA TYR A 41 4.34 13.21 -8.64
C TYR A 41 3.79 14.44 -7.95
N LEU A 42 4.40 14.78 -6.82
CA LEU A 42 4.10 15.97 -6.06
C LEU A 42 5.35 16.83 -5.98
N LEU A 43 5.25 18.04 -6.54
CA LEU A 43 6.35 18.99 -6.58
C LEU A 43 6.75 19.42 -5.17
N GLY A 44 8.07 19.61 -4.98
CA GLY A 44 8.66 20.08 -3.74
C GLY A 44 9.14 18.94 -2.83
N PRO A 45 9.76 19.27 -1.69
CA PRO A 45 10.28 18.27 -0.76
C PRO A 45 9.17 17.59 0.03
N CYS A 46 9.40 16.34 0.43
CA CYS A 46 8.53 15.70 1.41
C CYS A 46 8.91 16.16 2.82
N LEU A 47 7.94 16.72 3.55
CA LEU A 47 8.15 17.21 4.93
C LEU A 47 7.78 16.17 6.00
N SER A 48 7.38 14.95 5.60
CA SER A 48 6.97 13.91 6.54
C SER A 48 8.16 13.05 6.98
N GLU A 49 8.54 13.20 8.25
CA GLU A 49 9.63 12.43 8.89
C GLU A 49 9.34 10.92 8.94
N THR A 50 8.06 10.55 9.02
CA THR A 50 7.60 9.16 9.07
C THR A 50 7.35 8.56 7.69
N CYS A 51 7.59 9.30 6.61
CA CYS A 51 7.30 8.84 5.26
C CYS A 51 8.20 7.66 4.87
N SER A 52 7.67 6.77 4.03
CA SER A 52 8.35 5.56 3.56
C SER A 52 9.71 5.82 2.92
N HIS A 53 9.90 6.97 2.26
CA HIS A 53 11.18 7.31 1.62
C HIS A 53 12.31 7.59 2.62
N ASN A 54 12.01 7.91 3.88
CA ASN A 54 13.00 8.10 4.93
C ASN A 54 13.33 6.80 5.68
N LYS A 55 12.68 5.69 5.32
CA LYS A 55 12.86 4.39 5.99
C LYS A 55 13.77 3.48 5.19
N GLN A 56 14.44 2.57 5.90
CA GLN A 56 15.29 1.55 5.31
C GLN A 56 14.46 0.31 4.98
N CYS A 57 14.67 -0.24 3.78
CA CYS A 57 14.04 -1.47 3.34
C CYS A 57 14.67 -2.66 4.08
N ALA A 58 13.87 -3.42 4.84
CA ALA A 58 14.34 -4.59 5.58
C ALA A 58 14.86 -5.73 4.66
N VAL A 59 14.49 -5.72 3.37
CA VAL A 59 14.91 -6.74 2.40
C VAL A 59 16.19 -6.33 1.67
N ARG A 60 16.32 -5.06 1.25
CA ARG A 60 17.47 -4.56 0.48
C ARG A 60 18.53 -3.84 1.31
N GLY A 61 18.20 -3.40 2.51
CA GLY A 61 19.06 -2.54 3.33
C GLY A 61 19.21 -1.10 2.81
N LEU A 62 18.46 -0.69 1.77
CA LEU A 62 18.54 0.65 1.18
C LEU A 62 17.46 1.59 1.73
N VAL A 63 17.80 2.87 1.89
CA VAL A 63 16.85 3.94 2.22
C VAL A 63 16.08 4.37 0.96
N GLY A 64 14.81 4.75 1.11
CA GLY A 64 13.96 5.22 0.01
C GLY A 64 12.61 4.51 -0.08
N HIS A 65 12.44 3.39 0.62
CA HIS A 65 11.20 2.64 0.75
C HIS A 65 11.31 1.62 1.89
N THR A 66 10.18 1.07 2.33
CA THR A 66 10.15 -0.13 3.19
C THR A 66 9.85 -1.38 2.34
N SER A 67 10.03 -2.57 2.91
CA SER A 67 9.55 -3.82 2.30
C SER A 67 8.02 -3.92 2.17
N HIS A 68 7.28 -3.02 2.81
CA HIS A 68 5.82 -2.94 2.75
C HIS A 68 5.33 -1.81 1.84
N SER A 69 6.26 -1.04 1.25
CA SER A 69 5.89 0.15 0.50
C SER A 69 5.21 -0.21 -0.81
N LEU A 70 3.93 0.13 -0.95
CA LEU A 70 3.15 -0.08 -2.17
C LEU A 70 3.43 1.01 -3.20
N THR A 71 3.60 0.59 -4.44
CA THR A 71 3.79 1.46 -5.60
C THR A 71 2.52 2.24 -5.90
N LEU A 72 2.69 3.52 -6.27
CA LEU A 72 1.59 4.36 -6.76
C LEU A 72 1.26 4.03 -8.23
N SER A 73 0.80 2.81 -8.49
CA SER A 73 0.38 2.39 -9.83
C SER A 73 -0.98 3.02 -10.22
N PRO A 74 -1.14 3.55 -11.45
CA PRO A 74 -2.43 4.03 -11.96
C PRO A 74 -3.48 2.93 -12.10
N THR A 75 -3.08 1.65 -12.08
CA THR A 75 -4.01 0.52 -12.12
C THR A 75 -4.72 0.27 -10.79
N ARG A 76 -4.20 0.81 -9.68
CA ARG A 76 -4.72 0.60 -8.31
C ARG A 76 -5.08 1.89 -7.59
N TRP A 77 -4.45 2.98 -7.97
CA TRP A 77 -4.60 4.27 -7.34
C TRP A 77 -5.10 5.29 -8.35
N ARG A 78 -5.78 6.32 -7.86
CA ARG A 78 -6.13 7.51 -8.64
C ARG A 78 -6.00 8.75 -7.79
N LEU A 79 -5.82 9.89 -8.45
CA LEU A 79 -5.93 11.19 -7.81
C LEU A 79 -7.39 11.64 -7.81
N THR A 80 -7.83 12.19 -6.68
CA THR A 80 -9.07 12.97 -6.64
C THR A 80 -8.82 14.35 -7.26
N PRO A 81 -9.87 15.09 -7.65
CA PRO A 81 -9.73 16.48 -8.10
C PRO A 81 -9.03 17.38 -7.09
N ALA A 82 -9.16 17.07 -5.79
CA ALA A 82 -8.45 17.76 -4.70
C ALA A 82 -6.99 17.28 -4.50
N GLY A 83 -6.47 16.43 -5.39
CA GLY A 83 -5.08 15.97 -5.35
C GLY A 83 -4.78 14.87 -4.32
N PHE A 84 -5.79 14.22 -3.76
CA PHE A 84 -5.60 13.11 -2.81
C PHE A 84 -5.45 11.77 -3.54
N VAL A 85 -4.54 10.92 -3.06
CA VAL A 85 -4.41 9.54 -3.55
C VAL A 85 -5.45 8.65 -2.89
N VAL A 86 -6.28 8.01 -3.71
CA VAL A 86 -7.30 7.06 -3.28
C VAL A 86 -7.20 5.76 -4.06
N HIS A 87 -7.54 4.66 -3.39
CA HIS A 87 -7.61 3.34 -3.99
C HIS A 87 -8.78 3.24 -4.98
N ILE A 88 -8.58 2.55 -6.10
CA ILE A 88 -9.64 2.19 -7.05
C ILE A 88 -10.40 1.00 -6.49
N ALA A 89 -11.52 1.24 -5.82
CA ALA A 89 -12.35 0.19 -5.23
C ALA A 89 -13.20 -0.50 -6.32
N SER A 90 -12.67 -1.56 -6.93
CA SER A 90 -13.43 -2.43 -7.85
C SER A 90 -13.08 -3.90 -7.58
N LEU A 91 -14.05 -4.80 -7.78
CA LEU A 91 -13.83 -6.25 -7.68
C LEU A 91 -12.90 -6.79 -8.78
N GLY A 92 -12.69 -6.04 -9.87
CA GLY A 92 -11.77 -6.40 -10.95
C GLY A 92 -10.30 -6.09 -10.65
N VAL A 93 -10.00 -5.42 -9.53
CA VAL A 93 -8.62 -5.15 -9.13
C VAL A 93 -8.03 -6.42 -8.48
N PRO A 94 -6.95 -7.01 -9.03
CA PRO A 94 -6.41 -8.27 -8.55
C PRO A 94 -5.83 -8.16 -7.13
N ILE A 95 -5.59 -9.29 -6.48
CA ILE A 95 -4.88 -9.34 -5.19
C ILE A 95 -3.53 -8.62 -5.32
N ILE A 96 -3.03 -8.04 -4.22
CA ILE A 96 -1.69 -7.46 -4.16
C ILE A 96 -0.65 -8.55 -4.37
N THR A 97 0.23 -8.36 -5.35
CA THR A 97 1.34 -9.25 -5.69
C THR A 97 2.68 -8.51 -5.58
N GLY A 98 3.80 -9.17 -5.88
CA GLY A 98 5.13 -8.58 -5.76
C GLY A 98 5.31 -7.30 -6.58
N ILE A 99 4.68 -7.23 -7.77
CA ILE A 99 4.74 -6.05 -8.65
C ILE A 99 4.14 -4.78 -8.04
N ASP A 100 3.32 -4.93 -7.01
CA ASP A 100 2.66 -3.81 -6.34
C ASP A 100 3.53 -3.16 -5.28
N PHE A 101 4.72 -3.71 -5.00
CA PHE A 101 5.68 -3.15 -4.06
C PHE A 101 6.77 -2.37 -4.77
N VAL A 102 7.25 -1.31 -4.11
CA VAL A 102 8.37 -0.49 -4.61
C VAL A 102 9.68 -1.29 -4.58
N CYS A 103 9.82 -2.21 -3.63
CA CYS A 103 11.00 -3.05 -3.52
C CYS A 103 10.93 -4.18 -4.56
N PRO A 104 11.86 -4.24 -5.54
CA PRO A 104 11.84 -5.29 -6.57
C PRO A 104 12.19 -6.68 -6.04
N LEU A 105 12.69 -6.78 -4.79
CA LEU A 105 12.95 -8.07 -4.15
C LEU A 105 11.74 -8.62 -3.39
N VAL A 106 10.65 -7.86 -3.29
CA VAL A 106 9.37 -8.38 -2.78
C VAL A 106 8.71 -9.16 -3.92
N GLY A 107 8.91 -10.47 -3.93
CA GLY A 107 8.22 -11.38 -4.83
C GLY A 107 6.83 -11.76 -4.33
N ASP A 108 6.07 -12.49 -5.15
CA ASP A 108 4.69 -12.87 -4.86
C ASP A 108 4.54 -13.64 -3.53
N CYS A 109 5.45 -14.56 -3.22
CA CYS A 109 5.43 -15.27 -1.94
C CYS A 109 5.54 -14.33 -0.73
N GLN A 110 6.38 -13.29 -0.83
CA GLN A 110 6.52 -12.31 0.25
C GLN A 110 5.30 -11.39 0.31
N ALA A 111 4.78 -10.96 -0.83
CA ALA A 111 3.54 -10.20 -0.92
C ALA A 111 2.37 -10.94 -0.26
N SER A 112 2.18 -12.23 -0.56
CA SER A 112 1.14 -13.06 0.06
C SER A 112 1.29 -13.13 1.58
N ARG A 113 2.52 -13.27 2.10
CA ARG A 113 2.79 -13.27 3.55
C ARG A 113 2.45 -11.93 4.20
N ILE A 114 2.78 -10.82 3.54
CA ILE A 114 2.44 -9.48 4.01
C ILE A 114 0.92 -9.30 4.06
N VAL A 115 0.20 -9.73 3.02
CA VAL A 115 -1.27 -9.67 2.97
C VAL A 115 -1.90 -10.52 4.06
N ALA A 116 -1.42 -11.76 4.25
CA ALA A 116 -1.89 -12.66 5.30
C ALA A 116 -1.71 -12.05 6.71
N ALA A 117 -0.54 -11.45 6.99
CA ALA A 117 -0.30 -10.79 8.27
C ALA A 117 -1.29 -9.65 8.54
N VAL A 118 -1.69 -8.90 7.51
CA VAL A 118 -2.71 -7.85 7.64
C VAL A 118 -4.09 -8.43 7.94
N HIS A 119 -4.41 -9.60 7.38
CA HIS A 119 -5.65 -10.32 7.66
C HIS A 119 -5.66 -10.82 9.11
N ASP A 120 -4.57 -11.43 9.57
CA ASP A 120 -4.42 -11.92 10.95
C ASP A 120 -4.56 -10.79 11.98
N LEU A 121 -3.95 -9.64 11.70
CA LEU A 121 -4.09 -8.43 12.52
C LEU A 121 -5.53 -7.92 12.56
N ALA A 122 -6.24 -7.99 11.43
CA ALA A 122 -7.65 -7.59 11.37
C ALA A 122 -8.58 -8.52 12.17
N LEU A 123 -8.23 -9.80 12.27
CA LEU A 123 -8.96 -10.77 13.10
C LEU A 123 -8.63 -10.64 14.59
N SER A 124 -7.44 -10.13 14.92
CA SER A 124 -6.97 -9.96 16.30
C SER A 124 -7.45 -8.66 16.95
N ALA A 125 -7.87 -7.67 16.15
CA ALA A 125 -8.49 -6.44 16.63
C ALA A 125 -9.91 -6.75 17.13
N ARG A 126 -10.05 -6.96 18.45
CA ARG A 126 -11.34 -7.11 19.15
C ARG A 126 -12.03 -5.77 19.36
#